data_AF-A0A2D5H9F2-F1
#
_entry.id   AF-A0A2D5H9F2-F1
#
_cell.length_a   1.000
_cell.length_b   1.000
_cell.length_c   1.000
_cell.angle_alpha   90.00
_cell.angle_beta   90.00
_cell.angle_gamma   90.00
#
_symmetry.space_group_name_H-M   'P 1'
#
loop_
_entity.id
_entity.type
_entity.pdbx_description
1 polymer ?
#
loop_
_entity_poly.entity_id
_entity_poly.type
_entity_poly.pdbx_seq_one_letter_code
_entity_poly.pdbx_strand_id
1 'polypeptide(L)'
;MGATSYIYPCERGVPTGRKPPGHGAVPLLTCPSQSVAANQMSMTDTTPSQGKASRPKVKPTIARIRVAARKVFYTKGFFPASVEEIAEKAGVSRATVYLYYRSKDEMLLDLMRQDLEYQLEIYAELVTVKRLSLSSVRKWIVRLRGEQEERRNSLNLFWAGANLQTDILDPVYRHHDNIIATLGRRFPGFDLDALPRDEREPQRIKCYMMLFMIEGTTVQITEGGPGPNVKMAIDHLARTLLHFLQHGEVMTSPPE
;
A
#
# COMPACT_ATOMS: atom_id res chain seq x y z
N MET A 1 -27.01 26.64 -22.19
CA MET A 1 -25.83 26.57 -23.09
C MET A 1 -24.77 27.51 -22.52
N GLY A 2 -23.58 27.00 -22.23
CA GLY A 2 -22.49 27.78 -21.66
C GLY A 2 -21.35 26.85 -21.24
N ALA A 3 -20.49 26.50 -22.20
CA ALA A 3 -19.27 25.76 -21.97
C ALA A 3 -18.12 26.76 -21.80
N THR A 4 -17.39 26.67 -20.69
CA THR A 4 -16.19 27.45 -20.45
C THR A 4 -14.99 26.51 -20.47
N SER A 5 -14.28 26.48 -21.60
CA SER A 5 -13.00 25.80 -21.74
C SER A 5 -11.89 26.66 -21.16
N TYR A 6 -11.09 26.13 -20.24
CA TYR A 6 -9.82 26.75 -19.84
C TYR A 6 -8.68 26.21 -20.70
N ILE A 7 -8.20 27.05 -21.61
CA ILE A 7 -6.93 26.88 -22.33
C ILE A 7 -5.86 27.65 -21.54
N TYR A 8 -4.81 26.98 -21.08
CA TYR A 8 -3.64 27.64 -20.50
C TYR A 8 -2.72 28.16 -21.62
N PRO A 9 -2.34 29.46 -21.63
CA PRO A 9 -1.39 29.99 -22.60
C PRO A 9 0.07 29.70 -22.22
N CYS A 10 0.87 29.47 -23.26
CA CYS A 10 2.29 29.20 -23.26
C CYS A 10 3.15 30.45 -22.92
N GLU A 11 4.32 30.15 -22.36
CA GLU A 11 5.40 30.93 -21.75
C GLU A 11 5.70 32.39 -22.18
N ARG A 12 6.19 33.17 -21.19
CA ARG A 12 7.25 34.17 -21.40
C ARG A 12 7.99 34.55 -20.09
N GLY A 13 9.30 34.27 -20.05
CA GLY A 13 10.33 35.10 -19.38
C GLY A 13 10.69 34.79 -17.92
N VAL A 14 11.66 33.88 -17.70
CA VAL A 14 12.39 33.74 -16.42
C VAL A 14 13.72 34.48 -16.51
N PRO A 15 14.12 35.33 -15.53
CA PRO A 15 15.43 35.95 -15.51
C PRO A 15 16.50 34.94 -15.05
N THR A 16 17.57 34.86 -15.83
CA THR A 16 18.77 34.07 -15.58
C THR A 16 19.53 34.54 -14.34
N GLY A 17 19.93 33.61 -13.47
CA GLY A 17 20.94 33.91 -12.45
C GLY A 17 20.99 32.96 -11.26
N ARG A 18 21.46 31.72 -11.47
CA ARG A 18 22.28 30.95 -10.51
C ARG A 18 22.69 29.60 -11.14
N LYS A 19 24.00 29.37 -11.16
CA LYS A 19 24.65 28.15 -11.63
C LYS A 19 24.30 26.98 -10.67
N PRO A 20 23.80 25.83 -11.14
CA PRO A 20 23.70 24.65 -10.27
C PRO A 20 25.08 24.01 -10.04
N PRO A 21 25.36 23.46 -8.85
CA PRO A 21 26.63 22.78 -8.56
C PRO A 21 26.73 21.45 -9.33
N GLY A 22 27.89 21.24 -9.93
CA GLY A 22 28.19 20.12 -10.82
C GLY A 22 28.02 18.77 -10.15
N HIS A 23 27.11 17.95 -10.70
CA HIS A 23 27.04 16.54 -10.41
C HIS A 23 27.91 15.82 -11.46
N GLY A 24 28.99 15.21 -10.98
CA GLY A 24 29.88 14.38 -11.79
C GLY A 24 29.10 13.25 -12.47
N ALA A 25 29.45 12.99 -13.72
CA ALA A 25 28.89 11.94 -14.54
C ALA A 25 29.01 10.57 -13.84
N VAL A 26 27.88 9.89 -13.67
CA VAL A 26 27.82 8.49 -13.25
C VAL A 26 27.96 7.63 -14.51
N PRO A 27 28.98 6.76 -14.64
CA PRO A 27 29.13 5.91 -15.81
C PRO A 27 28.04 4.83 -15.86
N LEU A 28 27.41 4.69 -17.03
CA LEU A 28 26.55 3.57 -17.39
C LEU A 28 27.37 2.27 -17.37
N LEU A 29 27.12 1.42 -16.39
CA LEU A 29 27.66 0.06 -16.36
C LEU A 29 26.95 -0.78 -17.42
N THR A 30 27.70 -1.13 -18.46
CA THR A 30 27.34 -2.11 -19.47
C THR A 30 27.41 -3.53 -18.89
N CYS A 31 26.44 -4.35 -19.29
CA CYS A 31 26.31 -5.75 -18.90
C CYS A 31 27.12 -6.62 -19.88
N PRO A 32 28.06 -7.47 -19.43
CA PRO A 32 28.68 -8.46 -20.31
C PRO A 32 27.90 -9.78 -20.27
N SER A 33 27.39 -10.14 -21.44
CA SER A 33 26.86 -11.45 -21.81
C SER A 33 27.97 -12.49 -21.96
N GLN A 34 27.98 -13.56 -21.14
CA GLN A 34 28.68 -14.83 -21.41
C GLN A 34 27.89 -15.97 -20.73
N SER A 35 27.18 -16.77 -21.53
CA SER A 35 27.55 -18.09 -22.06
C SER A 35 27.58 -19.20 -20.99
N VAL A 36 26.56 -20.06 -21.07
CA VAL A 36 26.40 -21.26 -20.25
C VAL A 36 27.06 -22.41 -21.00
N ALA A 37 28.11 -22.99 -20.41
CA ALA A 37 28.68 -24.27 -20.84
C ALA A 37 28.32 -25.36 -19.82
N ALA A 38 27.91 -26.50 -20.37
CA ALA A 38 27.30 -27.64 -19.71
C ALA A 38 28.22 -28.36 -18.71
N ASN A 39 27.61 -28.90 -17.65
CA ASN A 39 28.22 -29.87 -16.75
C ASN A 39 27.45 -31.19 -16.83
N GLN A 40 28.13 -32.31 -17.05
CA GLN A 40 27.63 -33.68 -16.92
C GLN A 40 28.44 -34.39 -15.84
N MET A 41 27.78 -34.92 -14.81
CA MET A 41 28.15 -36.18 -14.15
C MET A 41 26.97 -36.70 -13.30
N SER A 42 26.89 -38.02 -13.21
CA SER A 42 25.72 -38.86 -12.93
C SER A 42 25.38 -39.08 -11.43
N MET A 43 24.07 -39.19 -11.18
CA MET A 43 23.32 -40.08 -10.25
C MET A 43 23.82 -40.33 -8.81
N THR A 44 23.03 -39.87 -7.83
CA THR A 44 22.43 -40.75 -6.80
C THR A 44 21.09 -40.18 -6.33
N ASP A 45 20.14 -41.09 -6.20
CA ASP A 45 18.73 -40.92 -5.81
C ASP A 45 18.59 -40.36 -4.38
N THR A 46 17.96 -39.20 -4.22
CA THR A 46 17.39 -38.77 -2.93
C THR A 46 16.22 -37.81 -3.19
N THR A 47 15.04 -38.21 -2.75
CA THR A 47 13.76 -37.52 -2.84
C THR A 47 13.82 -36.08 -2.28
N PRO A 48 13.37 -35.02 -3.00
CA PRO A 48 13.36 -33.68 -2.43
C PRO A 48 12.11 -33.46 -1.55
N SER A 49 12.32 -33.55 -0.23
CA SER A 49 11.36 -33.09 0.78
C SER A 49 11.17 -31.58 0.67
N GLN A 50 9.92 -31.16 0.46
CA GLN A 50 9.52 -29.75 0.39
C GLN A 50 9.89 -28.98 1.66
N GLY A 51 10.87 -28.09 1.54
CA GLY A 51 11.19 -27.09 2.55
C GLY A 51 10.10 -26.04 2.62
N LYS A 52 9.24 -26.12 3.64
CA LYS A 52 8.36 -25.01 4.03
C LYS A 52 9.23 -23.80 4.38
N ALA A 53 9.12 -22.72 3.60
CA ALA A 53 9.76 -21.45 3.92
C ALA A 53 9.32 -20.98 5.32
N SER A 54 10.21 -21.03 6.30
CA SER A 54 9.90 -20.60 7.67
C SER A 54 9.86 -19.08 7.70
N ARG A 55 8.70 -18.51 8.05
CA ARG A 55 8.55 -17.08 8.35
C ARG A 55 9.60 -16.70 9.42
N PRO A 56 10.43 -15.66 9.23
CA PRO A 56 11.49 -15.34 10.18
C PRO A 56 10.93 -15.08 11.58
N LYS A 57 11.43 -15.82 12.59
CA LYS A 57 11.05 -15.65 14.00
C LYS A 57 11.48 -14.26 14.47
N VAL A 58 10.52 -13.34 14.50
CA VAL A 58 10.69 -12.00 15.09
C VAL A 58 11.15 -12.18 16.55
N LYS A 59 12.31 -11.60 16.93
CA LYS A 59 12.78 -11.65 18.32
C LYS A 59 11.71 -11.04 19.24
N PRO A 60 11.39 -11.63 20.41
CA PRO A 60 10.35 -11.12 21.30
C PRO A 60 10.50 -9.63 21.66
N THR A 61 11.75 -9.15 21.74
CA THR A 61 12.08 -7.75 22.03
C THR A 61 11.64 -6.77 20.94
N ILE A 62 11.90 -7.06 19.66
CA ILE A 62 11.48 -6.15 18.57
C ILE A 62 9.96 -6.12 18.43
N ALA A 63 9.26 -7.23 18.69
CA ALA A 63 7.80 -7.26 18.73
C ALA A 63 7.23 -6.33 19.82
N ARG A 64 7.82 -6.33 21.02
CA ARG A 64 7.45 -5.40 22.11
C ARG A 64 7.69 -3.94 21.72
N ILE A 65 8.83 -3.63 21.10
CA ILE A 65 9.15 -2.28 20.62
C ILE A 65 8.11 -1.82 19.60
N ARG A 66 7.75 -2.67 18.63
CA ARG A 66 6.71 -2.37 17.62
C ARG A 66 5.35 -2.08 18.25
N VAL A 67 4.92 -2.91 19.19
CA VAL A 67 3.65 -2.71 19.90
C VAL A 67 3.66 -1.40 20.69
N ALA A 68 4.76 -1.09 21.38
CA ALA A 68 4.91 0.17 22.10
C ALA A 68 4.87 1.38 21.15
N ALA A 69 5.64 1.32 20.06
CA ALA A 69 5.74 2.35 19.05
C ALA A 69 4.38 2.67 18.42
N ARG A 70 3.64 1.65 17.97
CA ARG A 70 2.26 1.81 17.45
C ARG A 70 1.39 2.57 18.45
N LYS A 71 1.41 2.17 19.72
CA LYS A 71 0.61 2.82 20.74
C LYS A 71 1.05 4.27 21.01
N VAL A 72 2.35 4.57 21.05
CA VAL A 72 2.84 5.93 21.29
C VAL A 72 2.48 6.84 20.12
N PHE A 73 2.79 6.42 18.89
CA PHE A 73 2.46 7.17 17.68
C PHE A 73 0.97 7.41 17.52
N TYR A 74 0.13 6.42 17.86
CA TYR A 74 -1.32 6.60 17.90
C TYR A 74 -1.75 7.71 18.86
N THR A 75 -1.29 7.64 20.10
CA THR A 75 -1.78 8.52 21.17
C THR A 75 -1.31 9.97 21.03
N LYS A 76 -0.10 10.19 20.49
CA LYS A 76 0.53 11.51 20.47
C LYS A 76 0.70 12.06 19.06
N GLY A 77 0.59 11.23 18.03
CA GLY A 77 1.09 11.52 16.70
C GLY A 77 2.59 11.21 16.57
N PHE A 78 3.09 11.24 15.33
CA PHE A 78 4.47 10.87 15.04
C PHE A 78 5.51 11.84 15.59
N PHE A 79 5.36 13.13 15.28
CA PHE A 79 6.34 14.16 15.59
C PHE A 79 6.62 14.30 17.10
N PRO A 80 5.61 14.43 17.98
CA PRO A 80 5.85 14.60 19.41
C PRO A 80 6.23 13.29 20.13
N ALA A 81 6.09 12.13 19.51
CA ALA A 81 6.56 10.87 20.09
C ALA A 81 8.09 10.81 20.21
N SER A 82 8.61 10.28 21.31
CA SER A 82 10.04 10.09 21.53
C SER A 82 10.44 8.61 21.57
N VAL A 83 11.70 8.31 21.28
CA VAL A 83 12.25 6.95 21.37
C VAL A 83 12.31 6.50 22.83
N GLU A 84 12.50 7.43 23.76
CA GLU A 84 12.47 7.24 25.21
C GLU A 84 11.13 6.69 25.68
N GLU A 85 10.03 7.33 25.31
CA GLU A 85 8.67 6.90 25.66
C GLU A 85 8.36 5.52 25.09
N ILE A 86 8.83 5.25 23.87
CA ILE A 86 8.67 3.93 23.23
C ILE A 86 9.46 2.87 24.00
N ALA A 87 10.69 3.17 24.41
CA ALA A 87 11.54 2.25 25.18
C ALA A 87 10.91 1.93 26.54
N GLU A 88 10.46 2.96 27.27
CA GLU A 88 9.77 2.83 28.55
C GLU A 88 8.52 1.95 28.41
N LYS A 89 7.66 2.25 27.45
CA LYS A 89 6.43 1.50 27.20
C LYS A 89 6.69 0.07 26.70
N ALA A 90 7.79 -0.15 25.99
CA ALA A 90 8.23 -1.47 25.58
C ALA A 90 8.87 -2.25 26.73
N GLY A 91 9.21 -1.61 27.86
CA GLY A 91 9.93 -2.19 28.99
C GLY A 91 11.36 -2.61 28.62
N VAL A 92 12.05 -1.78 27.82
CA VAL A 92 13.44 -1.98 27.39
C VAL A 92 14.25 -0.69 27.55
N SER A 93 15.58 -0.76 27.48
CA SER A 93 16.41 0.44 27.51
C SER A 93 16.37 1.19 26.17
N ARG A 94 16.63 2.51 26.19
CA ARG A 94 16.81 3.31 24.97
C ARG A 94 17.89 2.73 24.05
N ALA A 95 19.00 2.26 24.61
CA ALA A 95 20.07 1.59 23.87
C ALA A 95 19.54 0.33 23.16
N THR A 96 18.69 -0.45 23.81
CA THR A 96 18.04 -1.63 23.20
C THR A 96 17.18 -1.25 21.99
N VAL A 97 16.48 -0.12 22.00
CA VAL A 97 15.71 0.33 20.83
C VAL A 97 16.63 0.67 19.66
N TYR A 98 17.74 1.37 19.92
CA TYR A 98 18.71 1.71 18.87
C TYR A 98 19.50 0.53 18.30
N LEU A 99 19.49 -0.63 18.97
CA LEU A 99 19.98 -1.88 18.36
C LEU A 99 19.10 -2.36 17.20
N TYR A 100 17.82 -1.98 17.18
CA TYR A 100 16.85 -2.42 16.17
C TYR A 100 16.50 -1.32 15.16
N TYR A 101 16.48 -0.05 15.59
CA TYR A 101 16.09 1.07 14.74
C TYR A 101 17.06 2.23 14.90
N ARG A 102 17.66 2.69 13.81
CA ARG A 102 18.57 3.84 13.77
C ARG A 102 17.83 5.15 13.99
N SER A 103 16.55 5.21 13.60
CA SER A 103 15.71 6.40 13.77
C SER A 103 14.24 6.04 14.05
N LYS A 104 13.49 7.04 14.50
CA LYS A 104 12.03 6.98 14.66
C LYS A 104 11.33 6.78 13.29
N ASP A 105 11.90 7.33 12.23
CA ASP A 105 11.40 7.16 10.85
C ASP A 105 11.59 5.73 10.35
N GLU A 106 12.74 5.10 10.61
CA GLU A 106 12.96 3.69 10.26
C GLU A 106 11.95 2.78 10.97
N MET A 107 11.66 3.08 12.23
CA MET A 107 10.63 2.37 12.99
C MET A 107 9.25 2.57 12.37
N LEU A 108 8.89 3.79 11.95
CA LEU A 108 7.65 4.05 11.24
C LEU A 108 7.56 3.26 9.93
N LEU A 109 8.62 3.27 9.11
CA LEU A 109 8.66 2.54 7.84
C LEU A 109 8.51 1.03 8.03
N ASP A 110 9.09 0.44 9.08
CA ASP A 110 8.91 -0.97 9.41
C ASP A 110 7.47 -1.30 9.83
N LEU A 111 6.84 -0.43 10.62
CA LEU A 111 5.42 -0.59 10.99
C LEU A 111 4.51 -0.45 9.76
N MET A 112 4.77 0.53 8.89
CA MET A 112 4.06 0.72 7.63
C MET A 112 4.19 -0.50 6.73
N ARG A 113 5.41 -1.01 6.53
CA ARG A 113 5.64 -2.20 5.70
C ARG A 113 4.82 -3.39 6.16
N GLN A 114 4.77 -3.63 7.47
CA GLN A 114 3.93 -4.70 8.02
C GLN A 114 2.47 -4.49 7.66
N ASP A 115 1.94 -3.28 7.87
CA ASP A 115 0.53 -3.00 7.61
C ASP A 115 0.18 -3.15 6.13
N LEU A 116 1.05 -2.67 5.23
CA LEU A 116 0.92 -2.86 3.79
C LEU A 116 0.97 -4.35 3.40
N GLU A 117 1.86 -5.14 4.00
CA GLU A 117 1.93 -6.60 3.76
C GLU A 117 0.62 -7.29 4.18
N TYR A 118 0.09 -6.99 5.36
CA TYR A 118 -1.18 -7.57 5.82
C TYR A 118 -2.38 -7.09 5.00
N GLN A 119 -2.40 -5.81 4.58
CA GLN A 119 -3.43 -5.29 3.70
C GLN A 119 -3.43 -6.04 2.36
N LEU A 120 -2.25 -6.31 1.80
CA LEU A 120 -2.12 -7.08 0.56
C LEU A 120 -2.65 -8.51 0.72
N GLU A 121 -2.39 -9.17 1.86
CA GLU A 121 -2.95 -10.50 2.17
C GLU A 121 -4.50 -10.48 2.09
N ILE A 122 -5.15 -9.45 2.64
CA ILE A 122 -6.61 -9.30 2.58
C ILE A 122 -7.10 -9.07 1.16
N TYR A 123 -6.43 -8.24 0.36
CA TYR A 123 -6.79 -8.08 -1.06
C TYR A 123 -6.64 -9.38 -1.85
N ALA A 124 -5.62 -10.19 -1.56
CA ALA A 124 -5.43 -11.49 -2.18
C ALA A 124 -6.57 -12.48 -1.85
N GLU A 125 -7.22 -12.36 -0.69
CA GLU A 125 -8.40 -13.19 -0.36
C GLU A 125 -9.51 -13.03 -1.41
N LEU A 126 -9.73 -11.81 -1.91
CA LEU A 126 -10.77 -11.52 -2.91
C LEU A 126 -10.56 -12.34 -4.19
N VAL A 127 -9.30 -12.54 -4.59
CA VAL A 127 -8.91 -13.36 -5.75
C VAL A 127 -9.27 -14.84 -5.55
N THR A 128 -9.35 -15.32 -4.30
CA THR A 128 -9.66 -16.72 -3.98
C THR A 128 -11.15 -17.01 -3.76
N VAL A 129 -12.01 -15.99 -3.71
CA VAL A 129 -13.44 -16.14 -3.46
C VAL A 129 -14.12 -16.98 -4.55
N LYS A 130 -14.60 -18.18 -4.23
CA LYS A 130 -15.17 -19.12 -5.23
C LYS A 130 -16.27 -18.50 -6.12
N ARG A 131 -17.21 -17.76 -5.53
CA ARG A 131 -18.29 -17.07 -6.24
C ARG A 131 -18.29 -15.59 -5.88
N LEU A 132 -17.94 -14.74 -6.84
CA LEU A 132 -18.01 -13.30 -6.67
C LEU A 132 -19.48 -12.86 -6.70
N SER A 133 -19.91 -12.16 -5.66
CA SER A 133 -21.26 -11.61 -5.54
C SER A 133 -21.24 -10.37 -4.65
N LEU A 134 -22.34 -9.60 -4.64
CA LEU A 134 -22.48 -8.47 -3.74
C LEU A 134 -22.29 -8.86 -2.27
N SER A 135 -22.80 -10.04 -1.88
CA SER A 135 -22.65 -10.53 -0.52
C SER A 135 -21.23 -10.95 -0.17
N SER A 136 -20.46 -11.50 -1.11
CA SER A 136 -19.05 -11.84 -0.88
C SER A 136 -18.18 -10.58 -0.79
N VAL A 137 -18.41 -9.60 -1.68
CA VAL A 137 -17.68 -8.32 -1.67
C VAL A 137 -17.99 -7.54 -0.39
N ARG A 138 -19.26 -7.47 0.03
CA ARG A 138 -19.64 -6.85 1.31
C ARG A 138 -18.96 -7.50 2.51
N LYS A 139 -18.92 -8.84 2.57
CA LYS A 139 -18.20 -9.57 3.63
C LYS A 139 -16.71 -9.26 3.63
N TRP A 140 -16.10 -9.18 2.45
CA TRP A 140 -14.70 -8.80 2.31
C TRP A 140 -14.42 -7.37 2.79
N ILE A 141 -15.26 -6.39 2.45
CA ILE A 141 -15.13 -5.01 2.95
C ILE A 141 -15.25 -4.95 4.48
N VAL A 142 -16.20 -5.68 5.07
CA VAL A 142 -16.35 -5.77 6.53
C VAL A 142 -15.11 -6.38 7.18
N ARG A 143 -14.56 -7.45 6.60
CA ARG A 143 -13.31 -8.10 7.06
C ARG A 143 -12.12 -7.15 6.99
N LEU A 144 -11.96 -6.44 5.87
CA LEU A 144 -10.93 -5.42 5.69
C LEU A 144 -11.08 -4.33 6.75
N ARG A 145 -12.30 -3.80 6.94
CA ARG A 145 -12.57 -2.77 7.96
C ARG A 145 -12.27 -3.25 9.37
N GLY A 146 -12.64 -4.48 9.72
CA GLY A 146 -12.34 -5.07 11.04
C GLY A 146 -10.84 -5.14 11.30
N GLU A 147 -10.05 -5.60 10.31
CA GLU A 147 -8.58 -5.57 10.43
C GLU A 147 -8.05 -4.15 10.59
N GLN A 148 -8.52 -3.24 9.75
CA GLN A 148 -8.10 -1.85 9.76
C GLN A 148 -8.52 -1.14 11.05
N GLU A 149 -9.56 -1.60 11.75
CA GLU A 149 -10.00 -1.07 13.04
C GLU A 149 -9.10 -1.57 14.18
N GLU A 150 -8.82 -2.88 14.22
CA GLU A 150 -7.85 -3.48 15.15
C GLU A 150 -6.45 -2.88 14.99
N ARG A 151 -6.09 -2.50 13.75
CA ARG A 151 -4.84 -1.85 13.39
C ARG A 151 -4.92 -0.35 13.20
N ARG A 152 -6.09 0.29 13.37
CA ARG A 152 -6.32 1.76 13.11
C ARG A 152 -5.36 2.64 13.89
N ASN A 153 -4.79 2.05 14.94
CA ASN A 153 -3.70 2.57 15.73
C ASN A 153 -2.43 2.93 14.91
N SER A 154 -2.27 2.47 13.67
CA SER A 154 -1.17 2.86 12.77
C SER A 154 -1.57 3.56 11.48
N LEU A 155 -2.78 3.34 10.93
CA LEU A 155 -3.16 3.95 9.64
C LEU A 155 -3.41 5.45 9.67
N ASN A 156 -3.69 6.04 10.84
CA ASN A 156 -3.75 7.51 10.92
C ASN A 156 -2.38 8.18 10.70
N LEU A 157 -1.27 7.45 10.77
CA LEU A 157 0.05 7.97 10.37
C LEU A 157 0.18 8.18 8.86
N PHE A 158 -0.56 7.41 8.05
CA PHE A 158 -0.60 7.57 6.59
C PHE A 158 -1.23 8.92 6.20
N TRP A 159 -2.32 9.33 6.87
CA TRP A 159 -2.94 10.65 6.67
C TRP A 159 -2.18 11.78 7.35
N ALA A 160 -1.58 11.56 8.52
CA ALA A 160 -0.72 12.55 9.17
C ALA A 160 0.59 12.79 8.39
N GLY A 161 1.05 11.78 7.65
CA GLY A 161 2.25 11.78 6.82
C GLY A 161 2.05 12.30 5.40
N ALA A 162 0.82 12.63 4.97
CA ALA A 162 0.59 13.31 3.69
C ALA A 162 1.21 14.73 3.63
N ASN A 163 1.84 15.19 4.73
CA ASN A 163 2.68 16.39 4.82
C ASN A 163 4.19 16.09 4.92
N LEU A 164 4.61 14.82 4.84
CA LEU A 164 6.02 14.42 4.83
C LEU A 164 6.57 14.42 3.39
N GLN A 165 7.89 14.60 3.26
CA GLN A 165 8.62 14.59 2.00
C GLN A 165 8.28 13.36 1.14
N THR A 166 8.30 13.54 -0.18
CA THR A 166 7.80 12.61 -1.22
C THR A 166 8.34 11.18 -1.11
N ASP A 167 9.56 10.99 -0.60
CA ASP A 167 10.23 9.68 -0.58
C ASP A 167 9.58 8.67 0.38
N ILE A 168 8.75 9.14 1.34
CA ILE A 168 8.00 8.26 2.27
C ILE A 168 6.74 7.67 1.60
N LEU A 169 6.29 8.22 0.47
CA LEU A 169 5.10 7.75 -0.24
C LEU A 169 5.39 6.60 -1.22
N ASP A 170 6.64 6.44 -1.67
CA ASP A 170 7.05 5.38 -2.60
C ASP A 170 6.58 3.97 -2.21
N PRO A 171 6.71 3.54 -0.93
CA PRO A 171 6.22 2.23 -0.51
C PRO A 171 4.69 2.08 -0.65
N VAL A 172 3.93 3.17 -0.51
CA VAL A 172 2.48 3.17 -0.65
C VAL A 172 2.08 3.03 -2.11
N TYR A 173 2.67 3.83 -3.00
CA TYR A 173 2.39 3.71 -4.43
C TYR A 173 2.74 2.31 -4.94
N ARG A 174 3.90 1.77 -4.54
CA ARG A 174 4.28 0.38 -4.83
C ARG A 174 3.30 -0.63 -4.26
N HIS A 175 2.77 -0.39 -3.07
CA HIS A 175 1.77 -1.25 -2.47
C HIS A 175 0.45 -1.23 -3.26
N HIS A 176 -0.02 -0.07 -3.68
CA HIS A 176 -1.19 0.04 -4.57
C HIS A 176 -0.95 -0.69 -5.89
N ASP A 177 0.20 -0.50 -6.53
CA ASP A 177 0.56 -1.24 -7.75
C ASP A 177 0.58 -2.77 -7.50
N ASN A 178 1.07 -3.22 -6.35
CA ASN A 178 1.03 -4.64 -5.97
C ASN A 178 -0.40 -5.16 -5.76
N ILE A 179 -1.30 -4.35 -5.18
CA ILE A 179 -2.72 -4.69 -5.07
C ILE A 179 -3.33 -4.81 -6.46
N ILE A 180 -3.10 -3.82 -7.33
CA ILE A 180 -3.61 -3.79 -8.71
C ILE A 180 -3.16 -5.05 -9.45
N ALA A 181 -1.85 -5.34 -9.44
CA ALA A 181 -1.31 -6.54 -10.06
C ALA A 181 -1.87 -7.84 -9.47
N THR A 182 -2.16 -7.87 -8.16
CA THR A 182 -2.74 -9.05 -7.50
C THR A 182 -4.19 -9.27 -7.93
N LEU A 183 -5.01 -8.21 -7.93
CA LEU A 183 -6.41 -8.26 -8.35
C LEU A 183 -6.55 -8.52 -9.85
N GLY A 184 -5.64 -7.96 -10.67
CA GLY A 184 -5.61 -8.13 -12.12
C GLY A 184 -5.44 -9.58 -12.58
N ARG A 185 -4.90 -10.48 -11.72
CA ARG A 185 -4.84 -11.93 -12.01
C ARG A 185 -6.21 -12.57 -12.24
N ARG A 186 -7.29 -11.92 -11.83
CA ARG A 186 -8.65 -12.46 -11.92
C ARG A 186 -9.68 -11.45 -12.41
N PHE A 187 -9.52 -10.19 -12.08
CA PHE A 187 -10.55 -9.17 -12.28
C PHE A 187 -10.15 -8.23 -13.42
N PRO A 188 -10.91 -8.20 -14.54
CA PRO A 188 -10.62 -7.35 -15.69
C PRO A 188 -10.42 -5.88 -15.32
N GLY A 189 -11.15 -5.38 -14.32
CA GLY A 189 -11.02 -3.98 -13.90
C GLY A 189 -9.64 -3.59 -13.34
N PHE A 190 -8.82 -4.56 -12.96
CA PHE A 190 -7.45 -4.36 -12.49
C PHE A 190 -6.40 -4.98 -13.42
N ASP A 191 -6.81 -5.64 -14.52
CA ASP A 191 -5.90 -6.29 -15.45
C ASP A 191 -5.35 -5.30 -16.48
N LEU A 192 -4.31 -4.57 -16.07
CA LEU A 192 -3.65 -3.59 -16.93
C LEU A 192 -2.86 -4.24 -18.08
N ASP A 193 -2.47 -5.50 -17.95
CA ASP A 193 -1.66 -6.18 -18.96
C ASP A 193 -2.51 -6.68 -20.15
N ALA A 194 -3.80 -6.94 -19.91
CA ALA A 194 -4.78 -7.22 -20.96
C ALA A 194 -5.11 -6.00 -21.85
N LEU A 195 -4.73 -4.78 -21.46
CA LEU A 195 -5.09 -3.55 -22.17
C LEU A 195 -4.02 -3.06 -23.16
N PRO A 196 -4.46 -2.38 -24.26
CA PRO A 196 -3.58 -1.58 -25.11
C PRO A 196 -2.77 -0.55 -24.31
N ARG A 197 -1.55 -0.24 -24.73
CA ARG A 197 -0.62 0.61 -23.96
C ARG A 197 -1.17 2.00 -23.64
N ASP A 198 -1.93 2.59 -24.56
CA ASP A 198 -2.58 3.88 -24.43
C ASP A 198 -3.76 3.89 -23.45
N GLU A 199 -4.35 2.73 -23.16
CA GLU A 199 -5.46 2.58 -22.20
C GLU A 199 -4.99 2.25 -20.77
N ARG A 200 -3.73 1.81 -20.60
CA ARG A 200 -3.20 1.35 -19.30
C ARG A 200 -3.19 2.43 -18.23
N GLU A 201 -2.69 3.63 -18.54
CA GLU A 201 -2.58 4.72 -17.56
C GLU A 201 -3.97 5.26 -17.15
N PRO A 202 -4.91 5.51 -18.08
CA PRO A 202 -6.29 5.82 -17.72
C PRO A 202 -6.93 4.76 -16.80
N GLN A 203 -6.73 3.46 -17.10
CA GLN A 203 -7.27 2.41 -16.24
C GLN A 203 -6.56 2.34 -14.88
N ARG A 204 -5.24 2.56 -14.84
CA ARG A 204 -4.48 2.65 -13.59
C ARG A 204 -5.02 3.76 -12.70
N ILE A 205 -5.33 4.93 -13.24
CA ILE A 205 -5.99 6.03 -12.50
C ILE A 205 -7.32 5.56 -11.89
N LYS A 206 -8.19 4.87 -12.66
CA LYS A 206 -9.45 4.34 -12.13
C LYS A 206 -9.22 3.31 -11.02
N CYS A 207 -8.19 2.47 -11.13
CA CYS A 207 -7.79 1.54 -10.08
C CYS A 207 -7.43 2.29 -8.79
N TYR A 208 -6.59 3.33 -8.89
CA TYR A 208 -6.24 4.18 -7.74
C TYR A 208 -7.48 4.84 -7.13
N MET A 209 -8.39 5.39 -7.94
CA MET A 209 -9.65 5.95 -7.45
C MET A 209 -10.48 4.90 -6.68
N MET A 210 -10.55 3.67 -7.17
CA MET A 210 -11.23 2.57 -6.48
C MET A 210 -10.56 2.24 -5.15
N LEU A 211 -9.23 2.12 -5.11
CA LEU A 211 -8.49 1.87 -3.87
C LEU A 211 -8.70 3.00 -2.86
N PHE A 212 -8.68 4.27 -3.29
CA PHE A 212 -8.98 5.41 -2.41
C PHE A 212 -10.42 5.40 -1.88
N MET A 213 -11.41 4.98 -2.67
CA MET A 213 -12.79 4.82 -2.18
C MET A 213 -12.89 3.72 -1.12
N ILE A 214 -12.18 2.60 -1.31
CA ILE A 214 -12.11 1.51 -0.32
C ILE A 214 -11.46 2.02 0.97
N GLU A 215 -10.31 2.68 0.86
CA GLU A 215 -9.56 3.23 2.00
C GLU A 215 -10.35 4.30 2.76
N GLY A 216 -10.96 5.25 2.03
CA GLY A 216 -11.81 6.29 2.62
C GLY A 216 -12.98 5.69 3.40
N THR A 217 -13.69 4.72 2.81
CA THR A 217 -14.83 4.06 3.48
C THR A 217 -14.42 3.25 4.71
N THR A 218 -13.26 2.60 4.66
CA THR A 218 -12.79 1.74 5.76
C THR A 218 -12.14 2.53 6.88
N VAL A 219 -11.54 3.69 6.61
CA VAL A 219 -10.79 4.49 7.59
C VAL A 219 -11.58 5.69 8.10
N GLN A 220 -12.23 6.47 7.23
CA GLN A 220 -12.81 7.76 7.59
C GLN A 220 -14.24 7.66 8.14
N ILE A 221 -15.01 6.65 7.72
CA ILE A 221 -16.40 6.50 8.14
C ILE A 221 -16.44 5.64 9.41
N THR A 222 -16.72 6.28 10.55
CA THR A 222 -16.75 5.65 11.89
C THR A 222 -18.17 5.42 12.37
N GLU A 223 -18.39 4.35 13.16
CA GLU A 223 -19.70 4.13 13.78
C GLU A 223 -19.96 5.19 14.85
N GLY A 224 -21.16 5.78 14.85
CA GLY A 224 -21.54 6.84 15.79
C GLY A 224 -20.83 8.18 15.57
N GLY A 225 -19.99 8.32 14.53
CA GLY A 225 -19.39 9.59 14.15
C GLY A 225 -20.39 10.53 13.45
N PRO A 226 -20.02 11.81 13.23
CA PRO A 226 -20.87 12.77 12.51
C PRO A 226 -20.99 12.47 11.00
N GLY A 227 -20.27 11.46 10.52
CA GLY A 227 -20.25 11.04 9.12
C GLY A 227 -21.46 10.20 8.71
N PRO A 228 -21.46 9.69 7.46
CA PRO A 228 -22.56 8.89 6.93
C PRO A 228 -22.69 7.53 7.63
N ASN A 229 -23.86 6.90 7.47
CA ASN A 229 -24.12 5.57 8.01
C ASN A 229 -23.15 4.53 7.42
N VAL A 230 -22.35 3.88 8.29
CA VAL A 230 -21.32 2.91 7.91
C VAL A 230 -21.89 1.76 7.08
N LYS A 231 -23.05 1.21 7.47
CA LYS A 231 -23.67 0.09 6.75
C LYS A 231 -24.07 0.50 5.34
N MET A 232 -24.67 1.67 5.18
CA MET A 232 -25.04 2.20 3.85
C MET A 232 -23.82 2.48 2.98
N ALA A 233 -22.76 3.03 3.56
CA ALA A 233 -21.50 3.26 2.85
C ALA A 233 -20.85 1.95 2.38
N ILE A 234 -20.82 0.93 3.22
CA ILE A 234 -20.33 -0.42 2.87
C ILE A 234 -21.19 -1.03 1.75
N ASP A 235 -22.51 -0.94 1.84
CA ASP A 235 -23.41 -1.48 0.82
C ASP A 235 -23.25 -0.76 -0.53
N HIS A 236 -23.03 0.56 -0.51
CA HIS A 236 -22.75 1.34 -1.72
C HIS A 236 -21.40 0.94 -2.32
N LEU A 237 -20.33 0.95 -1.51
CA LEU A 237 -18.99 0.55 -1.95
C LEU A 237 -18.97 -0.88 -2.50
N ALA A 238 -19.71 -1.81 -1.88
CA ALA A 238 -19.76 -3.19 -2.35
C ALA A 238 -20.36 -3.33 -3.75
N ARG A 239 -21.37 -2.53 -4.11
CA ARG A 239 -21.93 -2.50 -5.47
C ARG A 239 -20.95 -1.90 -6.46
N THR A 240 -20.38 -0.74 -6.12
CA THR A 240 -19.42 -0.02 -6.97
C THR A 240 -18.18 -0.87 -7.23
N LEU A 241 -17.63 -1.51 -6.19
CA LEU A 241 -16.49 -2.41 -6.31
C LEU A 241 -16.84 -3.66 -7.10
N LEU A 242 -17.99 -4.30 -6.87
CA LEU A 242 -18.41 -5.46 -7.66
C LEU A 242 -18.47 -5.13 -9.16
N HIS A 243 -19.10 -4.01 -9.50
CA HIS A 243 -19.19 -3.54 -10.89
C HIS A 243 -17.81 -3.28 -11.48
N PHE A 244 -16.93 -2.58 -10.73
CA PHE A 244 -15.56 -2.31 -11.17
C PHE A 244 -14.74 -3.59 -11.39
N LEU A 245 -14.83 -4.57 -10.49
CA LEU A 245 -14.14 -5.86 -10.64
C LEU A 245 -14.56 -6.60 -11.92
N GLN A 246 -15.81 -6.42 -12.36
CA GLN A 246 -16.37 -7.10 -13.53
C GLN A 246 -16.12 -6.33 -14.84
N HIS A 247 -16.12 -5.00 -14.80
CA HIS A 247 -16.19 -4.16 -16.00
C HIS A 247 -15.07 -3.13 -16.13
N GLY A 248 -14.30 -2.85 -15.06
CA GLY A 248 -13.26 -1.81 -15.06
C GLY A 248 -13.78 -0.37 -15.06
N GLU A 249 -15.10 -0.20 -14.92
CA GLU A 249 -15.78 1.08 -14.91
C GLU A 249 -16.10 1.49 -13.47
N VAL A 250 -15.86 2.74 -13.11
CA VAL A 250 -16.36 3.29 -11.84
C VAL A 250 -17.79 3.72 -12.08
N MET A 251 -18.73 3.10 -11.37
CA MET A 251 -20.15 3.41 -11.52
C MET A 251 -20.42 4.89 -11.17
N THR A 252 -20.67 5.73 -12.18
CA THR A 252 -20.92 7.18 -12.03
C THR A 252 -22.41 7.52 -11.86
N SER A 253 -23.30 6.55 -11.96
CA SER A 253 -24.76 6.71 -11.76
C SER A 253 -25.37 5.42 -11.21
N PRO A 254 -26.41 5.49 -10.34
CA PRO A 254 -27.08 4.29 -9.84
C PRO A 254 -27.72 3.52 -11.00
N PRO A 255 -27.75 2.16 -10.95
CA PRO A 255 -28.49 1.39 -11.94
C PRO A 255 -29.98 1.72 -11.86
N GLU A 256 -30.60 1.91 -13.02
CA GLU A 256 -32.06 2.05 -13.17
C GLU A 256 -32.82 0.83 -12.64
#